data_AF-Q0RLL1-F1
#
_entry.id   AF-Q0RLL1-F1
#
_cell.length_a   1.000
_cell.length_b   1.000
_cell.length_c   1.000
_cell.angle_alpha   90.00
_cell.angle_beta   90.00
_cell.angle_gamma   90.00
#
_symmetry.space_group_name_H-M   'P 1'
#
loop_
_entity.id
_entity.type
_entity.pdbx_description
1 polymer ?
#
loop_
_entity_poly.entity_id
_entity_poly.type
_entity_poly.pdbx_seq_one_letter_code
_entity_poly.pdbx_strand_id
1 'polypeptide(L)' 'MPCEVQPGAGVWNSYQESLYLLLAAAPAGPSGARLLRCLLRCDPRSVVVLADMIRKARSGR' A
#
# COMPACT_ATOMS: atom_id res chain seq x y z
N MET A 1 -25.13 3.62 -20.60
CA MET A 1 -23.89 2.97 -21.06
C MET A 1 -23.42 2.08 -19.92
N PRO A 2 -23.41 0.74 -20.06
CA PRO A 2 -22.85 -0.12 -19.04
C PRO A 2 -21.35 0.13 -19.00
N CYS A 3 -20.80 0.44 -17.82
CA CYS A 3 -19.38 0.68 -17.65
C CYS A 3 -18.63 -0.63 -17.89
N GLU A 4 -18.05 -0.76 -19.09
CA GLU A 4 -17.17 -1.85 -19.46
C GLU A 4 -15.90 -1.78 -18.62
N VAL A 5 -15.84 -2.57 -17.53
CA VAL A 5 -14.59 -2.81 -16.82
C VAL A 5 -13.74 -3.69 -17.73
N GLN A 6 -12.84 -3.08 -18.50
CA GLN A 6 -11.83 -3.81 -19.26
C GLN A 6 -10.85 -4.48 -18.28
N PRO A 7 -10.78 -5.82 -18.20
CA PRO A 7 -9.80 -6.52 -17.40
C PRO A 7 -8.52 -6.64 -18.24
N GLY A 8 -7.68 -5.60 -18.23
CA GLY A 8 -6.54 -5.57 -19.17
C GLY A 8 -5.40 -4.60 -18.88
N ALA A 9 -5.55 -3.65 -17.97
CA ALA A 9 -4.44 -2.85 -17.48
C ALA A 9 -4.36 -3.03 -15.96
N GLY A 10 -3.22 -3.50 -15.47
CA GLY A 10 -2.92 -3.66 -14.04
C GLY A 10 -2.86 -2.33 -13.31
N VAL A 11 -3.99 -1.61 -13.28
CA VAL A 11 -4.17 -0.38 -12.51
C VAL A 11 -4.28 -0.82 -11.06
N TRP A 12 -3.18 -0.67 -10.33
CA TRP A 12 -3.19 -0.90 -8.91
C TRP A 12 -4.23 0.00 -8.26
N ASN A 13 -5.07 -0.58 -7.43
CA ASN A 13 -5.96 0.23 -6.59
C ASN A 13 -5.12 0.94 -5.50
N SER A 14 -5.67 2.01 -4.91
CA SER A 14 -4.94 2.82 -3.92
C SER A 14 -4.41 2.00 -2.73
N TYR A 15 -5.08 0.91 -2.38
CA TYR A 15 -4.63 -0.02 -1.35
C TYR A 15 -3.40 -0.83 -1.78
N GLN A 16 -3.39 -1.38 -3.00
CA GLN A 16 -2.24 -2.08 -3.57
C GLN A 16 -1.02 -1.16 -3.70
N GLU A 17 -1.22 0.07 -4.16
CA GLU A 17 -0.16 1.07 -4.25
C GLU A 17 0.39 1.44 -2.87
N SER A 18 -0.50 1.63 -1.89
CA SER A 18 -0.11 1.92 -0.50
C SER A 18 0.66 0.75 0.14
N LEU A 19 0.20 -0.49 -0.05
CA LEU A 19 0.92 -1.67 0.42
C LEU A 19 2.32 -1.76 -0.18
N TYR A 20 2.44 -1.52 -1.48
CA TYR A 20 3.74 -1.54 -2.15
C TYR A 20 4.69 -0.48 -1.58
N LEU A 21 4.22 0.75 -1.38
CA LEU A 21 5.03 1.82 -0.78
C LEU A 21 5.50 1.47 0.65
N LEU A 22 4.60 0.91 1.46
CA LEU A 22 4.93 0.48 2.82
C LEU A 22 5.95 -0.66 2.83
N LEU A 23 5.78 -1.64 1.92
CA LEU A 23 6.71 -2.76 1.76
C LEU A 23 8.07 -2.34 1.23
N ALA A 24 8.12 -1.43 0.27
CA ALA A 24 9.37 -0.90 -0.29
C ALA A 24 10.18 -0.13 0.76
N ALA A 25 9.52 0.46 1.76
CA ALA A 25 10.17 1.11 2.90
C ALA A 25 10.48 0.15 4.06
N ALA A 26 9.95 -1.09 4.04
CA ALA A 26 10.12 -2.03 5.14
C ALA A 26 11.53 -2.65 5.11
N PRO A 27 12.14 -2.90 6.30
CA PRO A 27 13.43 -3.57 6.37
C PRO A 27 13.32 -5.01 5.87
N ALA A 28 14.33 -5.46 5.13
CA ALA A 28 14.43 -6.84 4.68
C ALA A 28 14.46 -7.83 5.86
N GLY A 29 13.92 -9.04 5.64
CA GLY A 29 13.95 -10.12 6.62
C GLY A 29 12.64 -10.29 7.43
N PRO A 30 12.71 -10.95 8.60
CA PRO A 30 11.51 -11.42 9.32
C PRO A 30 10.62 -10.28 9.80
N SER A 31 11.20 -9.10 10.07
CA SER A 31 10.47 -7.91 10.47
C SER A 31 9.57 -7.37 9.35
N GLY A 32 10.06 -7.32 8.10
CA GLY A 32 9.26 -6.92 6.94
C GLY A 32 8.12 -7.90 6.66
N ALA A 33 8.37 -9.20 6.77
CA ALA A 33 7.32 -10.22 6.61
C ALA A 33 6.25 -10.16 7.72
N ARG A 34 6.63 -9.79 8.95
CA ARG A 34 5.69 -9.53 10.05
C ARG A 34 4.86 -8.27 9.77
N LEU A 35 5.51 -7.19 9.32
CA LEU A 35 4.84 -5.95 8.95
C LEU A 35 3.79 -6.19 7.86
N LEU A 36 4.13 -6.93 6.80
CA LEU A 36 3.17 -7.31 5.75
C LEU A 36 1.96 -8.05 6.31
N ARG A 37 2.19 -9.06 7.16
CA ARG A 37 1.09 -9.81 7.80
C ARG A 37 0.20 -8.92 8.68
N CYS A 38 0.77 -7.92 9.35
CA CYS A 38 0.00 -6.94 10.11
C CYS A 38 -0.82 -6.05 9.18
N LEU A 39 -0.23 -5.51 8.12
CA LEU A 39 -0.92 -4.63 7.16
C LEU A 39 -2.07 -5.32 6.44
N LEU A 40 -1.92 -6.60 6.08
CA LEU A 40 -3.00 -7.40 5.47
C LEU A 40 -4.19 -7.65 6.41
N ARG A 41 -4.00 -7.48 7.73
CA ARG A 41 -5.07 -7.59 8.73
C ARG A 41 -5.71 -6.24 9.08
N CYS A 42 -5.09 -5.14 8.68
CA CYS A 42 -5.63 -3.80 8.89
C CYS A 42 -6.74 -3.50 7.89
N ASP A 43 -7.63 -2.58 8.27
CA ASP A 43 -8.59 -2.02 7.32
C ASP A 43 -7.85 -1.33 6.16
N PRO A 44 -8.28 -1.52 4.89
CA PRO A 44 -7.62 -0.95 3.72
C PRO A 44 -7.44 0.57 3.77
N ARG A 45 -8.38 1.31 4.38
CA ARG A 45 -8.30 2.77 4.49
C ARG A 45 -7.20 3.18 5.46
N SER A 46 -7.04 2.47 6.57
CA SER A 46 -5.94 2.68 7.52
C SER A 46 -4.57 2.49 6.87
N VAL A 47 -4.44 1.50 5.97
CA VAL A 47 -3.20 1.25 5.22
C VAL A 47 -2.87 2.40 4.26
N VAL A 48 -3.88 2.96 3.59
CA VAL A 48 -3.71 4.14 2.72
C VAL A 48 -3.26 5.36 3.52
N VAL A 49 -3.87 5.61 4.69
CA VAL A 49 -3.48 6.72 5.58
C VAL A 49 -2.04 6.55 6.08
N LEU A 50 -1.66 5.33 6.46
CA LEU A 50 -0.28 5.02 6.87
C LEU A 50 0.73 5.34 5.75
N ALA A 51 0.42 4.94 4.51
CA ALA A 51 1.27 5.25 3.36
C ALA A 51 1.39 6.77 3.12
N ASP A 52 0.29 7.52 3.30
CA ASP A 52 0.30 9.00 3.20
C ASP A 52 1.18 9.66 4.24
N MET A 53 1.10 9.20 5.50
CA MET A 53 1.93 9.71 6.59
C MET A 53 3.42 9.48 6.31
N ILE A 54 3.81 8.29 5.83
CA ILE A 54 5.20 7.99 5.49
C ILE A 54 5.67 8.85 4.30
N ARG A 55 4.81 9.05 3.28
CA ARG A 55 5.12 9.91 2.13
C ARG A 55 5.39 11.35 2.57
N LYS A 56 4.55 11.91 3.46
CA LYS A 56 4.75 13.24 4.04
C LYS A 56 6.03 13.33 4.86
N ALA A 57 6.32 12.33 5.69
CA ALA A 57 7.55 12.28 6.48
C ALA A 57 8.81 12.26 5.62
N ARG A 58 8.76 11.65 4.42
CA ARG A 58 9.88 11.63 3.47
C ARG A 58 10.04 12.97 2.74
N SER A 59 8.95 13.64 2.40
CA SER A 59 8.99 14.91 1.65
C SER A 59 9.38 16.13 2.50
N GLY A 60 9.39 15.98 3.83
CA GLY A 60 9.87 17.01 4.76
C GLY A 60 11.35 16.87 5.15
N ARG A 61 12.09 15.93 4.53
CA ARG A 61 13.55 15.80 4.62
C ARG A 61 14.19 16.39 3.38
#